data_AF-A9UUI2-F1
#
_entry.id   AF-A9UUI2-F1
#
_cell.length_a   1.000
_cell.length_b   1.000
_cell.length_c   1.000
_cell.angle_alpha   90.00
_cell.angle_beta   90.00
_cell.angle_gamma   90.00
#
_symmetry.space_group_name_H-M   'P 1'
#
loop_
_entity.id
_entity.type
_entity.pdbx_description
1 polymer ?
#
loop_
_entity_poly.entity_id
_entity_poly.type
_entity_poly.pdbx_seq_one_letter_code
_entity_poly.pdbx_strand_id
1 'polypeptide(L)'
;MTTKACCAAGPPVSFEHKELGQEKDIDGIRCYVSGDPSASKAGVMVIYDIFGLDHPQVRCLSDKLAAAGYYAVVPDIFRKEPWTLEKFPPSTPELKEAFGQFLERAGAQGPKDAETILSHFKSVGLTGKAGVIGFCWGGKLAVTLAAHEQVGAVVGAHAAFLDQATVDKAQAPIRFYPANGDCDCEPFVESLKARGFDLSETKRYDDQIHGFCAARGEWDRPEAYAASMFVFKNFLTDIKKFDFFSLAAPIGGHLTVTMGNLFARRRAPAETPKVYSWDKREACNPEDLKFVNRTGETLFKGSGDIGLGQQFTIDNCHDCFIFLMDVSSTVTIDDCTNCTFFVAPIQGRTRDCKQLQASLFCQTLPIIESSSDVRFTCFRGSYFALSGQMTTAQLNPYCNYWAKIHDFTPNRDDPNYAIELVEPQWLGEMWDKCAAAASSVQIDRDAGLTTVPITQGPGKSATELSTLLVLFPPASKGAKKIVRGLAAYPSIHLQQTRAHTMSPDDLDRLMPGVDAQHKAMLSQGEVVTLELAGEGVEAIAQALVQDAGSPPFCLSPVGNTQIINAIHSHMDTAMKI
;
A
#
# COMPACT_ATOMS: atom_id res chain seq x y z
N MET A 1 21.74 7.89 -23.68
CA MET A 1 20.67 8.83 -23.28
C MET A 1 20.00 8.25 -22.03
N THR A 2 19.83 8.87 -20.86
CA THR A 2 20.28 10.12 -20.22
C THR A 2 20.28 9.85 -18.71
N THR A 3 21.38 10.14 -17.99
CA THR A 3 21.44 10.11 -16.52
C THR A 3 20.87 11.39 -15.88
N LYS A 4 20.46 12.37 -16.69
CA LYS A 4 20.05 13.70 -16.21
C LYS A 4 18.83 13.63 -15.28
N ALA A 5 17.81 12.83 -15.62
CA ALA A 5 16.64 12.62 -14.78
C ALA A 5 17.00 11.94 -13.47
N CYS A 6 17.80 10.88 -13.53
CA CYS A 6 18.30 10.18 -12.34
C CYS A 6 19.08 11.14 -11.43
N CYS A 7 20.03 11.92 -11.97
CA CYS A 7 20.80 12.90 -11.21
C CYS A 7 19.96 14.06 -10.68
N ALA A 8 18.91 14.47 -11.39
CA ALA A 8 18.02 15.57 -11.00
C ALA A 8 16.96 15.15 -9.97
N ALA A 9 16.63 13.85 -9.87
CA ALA A 9 15.63 13.33 -8.93
C ALA A 9 16.06 13.38 -7.45
N GLY A 10 17.31 13.76 -7.17
CA GLY A 10 17.81 13.88 -5.79
C GLY A 10 18.25 12.54 -5.17
N PRO A 11 18.60 12.53 -3.88
CA PRO A 11 18.98 11.32 -3.17
C PRO A 11 17.75 10.43 -2.89
N PRO A 12 17.96 9.17 -2.45
CA PRO A 12 16.91 8.32 -1.90
C PRO A 12 16.17 8.95 -0.73
N VAL A 13 14.93 8.50 -0.53
CA VAL A 13 14.08 8.96 0.57
C VAL A 13 14.10 7.97 1.73
N SER A 14 13.95 8.47 2.95
CA SER A 14 13.86 7.63 4.14
C SER A 14 12.60 6.79 4.09
N PHE A 15 12.74 5.48 4.20
CA PHE A 15 11.63 4.53 4.22
C PHE A 15 11.91 3.44 5.25
N GLU A 16 10.93 3.14 6.09
CA GLU A 16 11.03 2.09 7.09
C GLU A 16 10.28 0.85 6.61
N HIS A 17 10.94 -0.29 6.63
CA HIS A 17 10.35 -1.58 6.32
C HIS A 17 10.90 -2.63 7.29
N LYS A 18 10.00 -3.43 7.87
CA LYS A 18 10.40 -4.61 8.62
C LYS A 18 10.57 -5.76 7.64
N GLU A 19 11.82 -6.14 7.43
CA GLU A 19 12.19 -7.23 6.53
C GLU A 19 11.57 -8.56 6.94
N LEU A 20 11.02 -9.28 5.96
CA LEU A 20 10.41 -10.61 6.14
C LEU A 20 11.25 -11.72 5.51
N GLY A 21 12.05 -11.36 4.51
CA GLY A 21 13.05 -12.21 3.89
C GLY A 21 14.33 -12.30 4.71
N GLN A 22 15.36 -12.86 4.10
CA GLN A 22 16.66 -13.11 4.73
C GLN A 22 17.79 -12.99 3.73
N GLU A 23 18.98 -12.65 4.21
CA GLU A 23 20.18 -12.70 3.39
C GLU A 23 20.66 -14.14 3.21
N LYS A 24 21.02 -14.50 1.98
CA LYS A 24 21.60 -15.80 1.62
C LYS A 24 22.75 -15.62 0.64
N ASP A 25 23.72 -16.51 0.71
CA ASP A 25 24.69 -16.69 -0.37
C ASP A 25 24.12 -17.66 -1.41
N ILE A 26 24.10 -17.24 -2.67
CA ILE A 26 23.72 -18.07 -3.82
C ILE A 26 24.91 -18.08 -4.77
N ASP A 27 25.66 -19.19 -4.77
CA ASP A 27 26.85 -19.40 -5.59
C ASP A 27 27.88 -18.24 -5.51
N GLY A 28 28.15 -17.76 -4.29
CA GLY A 28 29.09 -16.67 -4.02
C GLY A 28 28.53 -15.27 -4.25
N ILE A 29 27.21 -15.15 -4.46
CA ILE A 29 26.49 -13.89 -4.59
C ILE A 29 25.66 -13.68 -3.32
N ARG A 30 25.90 -12.58 -2.62
CA ARG A 30 25.00 -12.12 -1.55
C ARG A 30 23.66 -11.77 -2.16
N CYS A 31 22.58 -12.33 -1.63
CA CYS A 31 21.23 -12.10 -2.08
C CYS A 31 20.31 -11.81 -0.90
N TYR A 32 19.30 -10.97 -1.10
CA TYR A 32 18.13 -10.94 -0.23
C TYR A 32 17.05 -11.82 -0.85
N VAL A 33 16.54 -12.76 -0.05
CA VAL A 33 15.63 -13.80 -0.50
C VAL A 33 14.37 -13.76 0.33
N SER A 34 13.21 -13.73 -0.31
CA SER A 34 11.91 -13.73 0.34
C SER A 34 10.99 -14.79 -0.26
N GLY A 35 10.21 -15.45 0.61
CA GLY A 35 9.36 -16.58 0.25
C GLY A 35 10.06 -17.94 0.33
N ASP A 36 9.25 -19.00 0.30
CA ASP A 36 9.71 -20.39 0.27
C ASP A 36 9.61 -20.91 -1.17
N PRO A 37 10.71 -21.38 -1.80
CA PRO A 37 10.66 -21.88 -3.17
C PRO A 37 9.72 -23.08 -3.33
N SER A 38 9.51 -23.91 -2.29
CA SER A 38 8.62 -25.08 -2.35
C SER A 38 7.13 -24.71 -2.33
N ALA A 39 6.78 -23.53 -1.80
CA ALA A 39 5.42 -23.01 -1.73
C ALA A 39 5.16 -21.91 -2.80
N SER A 40 6.15 -21.62 -3.64
CA SER A 40 6.10 -20.53 -4.62
C SER A 40 5.72 -21.03 -6.02
N LYS A 41 4.97 -20.20 -6.74
CA LYS A 41 4.50 -20.50 -8.10
C LYS A 41 5.60 -20.35 -9.16
N ALA A 42 6.44 -19.33 -8.99
CA ALA A 42 7.56 -19.04 -9.86
C ALA A 42 8.65 -18.25 -9.14
N GLY A 43 9.86 -18.26 -9.71
CA GLY A 43 10.96 -17.39 -9.29
C GLY A 43 10.82 -15.99 -9.86
N VAL A 44 11.10 -14.98 -9.04
CA VAL A 44 11.12 -13.57 -9.45
C VAL A 44 12.44 -12.94 -9.06
N MET A 45 13.15 -12.40 -10.04
CA MET A 45 14.36 -11.64 -9.80
C MET A 45 14.05 -10.15 -9.76
N VAL A 46 14.53 -9.48 -8.70
CA VAL A 46 14.34 -8.04 -8.48
C VAL A 46 15.70 -7.35 -8.58
N ILE A 47 15.80 -6.34 -9.45
CA ILE A 47 17.05 -5.63 -9.73
C ILE A 47 16.91 -4.14 -9.38
N TYR A 48 17.62 -3.73 -8.35
CA TYR A 48 17.57 -2.38 -7.78
C TYR A 48 18.23 -1.31 -8.66
N ASP A 49 18.11 -0.05 -8.23
CA ASP A 49 18.79 1.09 -8.84
C ASP A 49 20.25 1.25 -8.32
N ILE A 50 20.93 2.33 -8.70
CA ILE A 50 22.35 2.52 -8.37
C ILE A 50 22.66 2.56 -6.85
N PHE A 51 21.66 2.68 -5.98
CA PHE A 51 21.81 2.75 -4.52
C PHE A 51 21.87 1.38 -3.85
N GLY A 52 21.57 0.30 -4.58
CA GLY A 52 21.87 -1.06 -4.14
C GLY A 52 20.75 -1.78 -3.37
N LEU A 53 21.09 -3.01 -2.97
CA LEU A 53 20.19 -3.98 -2.33
C LEU A 53 19.67 -3.51 -0.96
N ASP A 54 20.50 -2.77 -0.23
CA ASP A 54 20.25 -2.43 1.17
C ASP A 54 19.20 -1.33 1.33
N HIS A 55 18.65 -0.83 0.23
CA HIS A 55 17.56 0.14 0.28
C HIS A 55 16.22 -0.51 0.70
N PRO A 56 15.54 -0.02 1.75
CA PRO A 56 14.38 -0.71 2.32
C PRO A 56 13.21 -0.93 1.35
N GLN A 57 12.96 -0.04 0.39
CA GLN A 57 11.91 -0.23 -0.64
C GLN A 57 12.14 -1.47 -1.50
N VAL A 58 13.40 -1.81 -1.83
CA VAL A 58 13.74 -2.96 -2.68
C VAL A 58 13.42 -4.27 -1.94
N ARG A 59 13.80 -4.35 -0.66
CA ARG A 59 13.49 -5.48 0.21
C ARG A 59 11.97 -5.58 0.46
N CYS A 60 11.32 -4.43 0.67
CA CYS A 60 9.86 -4.34 0.82
C CYS A 60 9.10 -4.86 -0.39
N LEU A 61 9.55 -4.53 -1.61
CA LEU A 61 8.96 -5.03 -2.84
C LEU A 61 9.14 -6.55 -2.98
N SER A 62 10.32 -7.05 -2.64
CA SER A 62 10.63 -8.48 -2.67
C SER A 62 9.74 -9.27 -1.72
N ASP A 63 9.49 -8.72 -0.53
CA ASP A 63 8.56 -9.29 0.43
C ASP A 63 7.10 -9.28 -0.05
N LYS A 64 6.70 -8.31 -0.90
CA LYS A 64 5.37 -8.33 -1.55
C LYS A 64 5.24 -9.40 -2.60
N LEU A 65 6.32 -9.67 -3.33
CA LEU A 65 6.35 -10.75 -4.32
C LEU A 65 6.22 -12.10 -3.61
N ALA A 66 6.94 -12.27 -2.49
CA ALA A 66 6.80 -13.41 -1.60
C ALA A 66 5.38 -13.59 -1.09
N ALA A 67 4.80 -12.52 -0.54
CA ALA A 67 3.39 -12.47 -0.18
C ALA A 67 2.50 -12.91 -1.35
N ALA A 68 2.68 -12.38 -2.56
CA ALA A 68 1.89 -12.75 -3.73
C ALA A 68 2.07 -14.20 -4.23
N GLY A 69 2.93 -14.99 -3.58
CA GLY A 69 3.16 -16.41 -3.86
C GLY A 69 4.33 -16.69 -4.79
N TYR A 70 5.33 -15.79 -4.85
CA TYR A 70 6.52 -15.92 -5.69
C TYR A 70 7.80 -15.99 -4.86
N TYR A 71 8.80 -16.73 -5.33
CA TYR A 71 10.10 -16.76 -4.67
C TYR A 71 10.94 -15.59 -5.18
N ALA A 72 11.09 -14.56 -4.36
CA ALA A 72 11.74 -13.31 -4.75
C ALA A 72 13.22 -13.32 -4.37
N VAL A 73 14.10 -13.03 -5.33
CA VAL A 73 15.55 -12.96 -5.12
C VAL A 73 16.10 -11.64 -5.65
N VAL A 74 16.81 -10.92 -4.78
CA VAL A 74 17.53 -9.68 -5.08
C VAL A 74 19.03 -9.98 -5.02
N PRO A 75 19.77 -10.06 -6.13
CA PRO A 75 21.22 -10.26 -6.10
C PRO A 75 21.98 -8.95 -5.84
N ASP A 76 22.96 -8.97 -4.92
CA ASP A 76 23.90 -7.87 -4.69
C ASP A 76 24.96 -7.80 -5.80
N ILE A 77 24.54 -7.36 -6.98
CA ILE A 77 25.38 -7.17 -8.17
C ILE A 77 26.55 -6.22 -7.89
N PHE A 78 26.39 -5.29 -6.94
CA PHE A 78 27.42 -4.29 -6.63
C PHE A 78 28.41 -4.76 -5.57
N ARG A 79 28.23 -5.96 -5.00
CA ARG A 79 29.12 -6.56 -4.00
C ARG A 79 29.37 -5.62 -2.81
N LYS A 80 28.29 -5.07 -2.24
CA LYS A 80 28.32 -4.07 -1.14
C LYS A 80 28.99 -2.74 -1.48
N GLU A 81 29.23 -2.46 -2.76
CA GLU A 81 29.77 -1.18 -3.22
C GLU A 81 28.78 -0.45 -4.14
N PRO A 82 27.58 -0.08 -3.67
CA PRO A 82 26.66 0.75 -4.44
C PRO A 82 27.19 2.17 -4.63
N TRP A 83 26.55 2.95 -5.50
CA TRP A 83 26.84 4.36 -5.62
C TRP A 83 26.33 5.11 -4.39
N THR A 84 27.26 5.70 -3.62
CA THR A 84 26.94 6.29 -2.32
C THR A 84 26.42 7.72 -2.43
N LEU A 85 25.75 8.21 -1.37
CA LEU A 85 25.16 9.54 -1.35
C LEU A 85 26.21 10.65 -1.39
N GLU A 86 27.39 10.43 -0.81
CA GLU A 86 28.49 11.40 -0.83
C GLU A 86 29.02 11.63 -2.24
N LYS A 87 28.86 10.63 -3.12
CA LYS A 87 29.29 10.68 -4.52
C LYS A 87 28.15 11.10 -5.46
N PHE A 88 26.95 11.35 -4.92
CA PHE A 88 25.75 11.61 -5.70
C PHE A 88 25.27 13.07 -5.58
N PRO A 89 24.93 13.74 -6.70
CA PRO A 89 25.13 13.32 -8.08
C PRO A 89 26.62 13.41 -8.48
N PRO A 90 27.05 12.68 -9.54
CA PRO A 90 28.42 12.79 -10.06
C PRO A 90 28.62 14.16 -10.75
N SER A 91 28.98 15.17 -9.96
CA SER A 91 29.00 16.58 -10.36
C SER A 91 30.34 17.04 -10.92
N THR A 92 31.46 16.47 -10.45
CA THR A 92 32.82 16.79 -10.93
C THR A 92 33.28 15.85 -12.05
N PRO A 93 34.29 16.20 -12.86
CA PRO A 93 34.87 15.30 -13.86
C PRO A 93 35.33 13.96 -13.28
N GLU A 94 35.98 13.97 -12.12
CA GLU A 94 36.50 12.78 -11.44
C GLU A 94 35.35 11.87 -10.98
N LEU A 95 34.28 12.46 -10.42
CA LEU A 95 33.10 11.71 -10.02
C LEU A 95 32.34 11.13 -11.23
N LYS A 96 32.33 11.83 -12.37
CA LYS A 96 31.73 11.33 -13.62
C LYS A 96 32.52 10.15 -14.19
N GLU A 97 33.85 10.21 -14.15
CA GLU A 97 34.71 9.10 -14.56
C GLU A 97 34.52 7.89 -13.64
N ALA A 98 34.57 8.09 -12.32
CA ALA A 98 34.33 7.04 -11.34
C ALA A 98 32.92 6.42 -11.49
N PHE A 99 31.91 7.24 -11.81
CA PHE A 99 30.56 6.76 -12.10
C PHE A 99 30.52 5.91 -13.37
N GLY A 100 31.25 6.31 -14.41
CA GLY A 100 31.41 5.52 -15.64
C GLY A 100 32.01 4.14 -15.36
N GLN A 101 33.11 4.09 -14.61
CA GLN A 101 33.77 2.84 -14.21
C GLN A 101 32.84 1.95 -13.36
N PHE A 102 32.08 2.55 -12.44
CA PHE A 102 31.05 1.85 -11.66
C PHE A 102 29.99 1.20 -12.57
N LEU A 103 29.45 1.94 -13.54
CA LEU A 103 28.46 1.43 -14.49
C LEU A 103 29.03 0.35 -15.41
N GLU A 104 30.29 0.47 -15.83
CA GLU A 104 30.97 -0.52 -16.66
C GLU A 104 31.16 -1.85 -15.90
N ARG A 105 31.67 -1.78 -14.67
CA ARG A 105 31.80 -2.94 -13.78
C ARG A 105 30.44 -3.61 -13.56
N ALA A 106 29.44 -2.82 -13.21
CA ALA A 106 28.08 -3.30 -12.99
C ALA A 106 27.49 -3.96 -14.25
N GLY A 107 27.71 -3.37 -15.43
CA GLY A 107 27.26 -3.92 -16.72
C GLY A 107 27.97 -5.22 -17.11
N ALA A 108 29.23 -5.41 -16.71
CA ALA A 108 29.97 -6.65 -16.94
C ALA A 108 29.57 -7.78 -15.99
N GLN A 109 29.21 -7.45 -14.75
CA GLN A 109 28.85 -8.42 -13.71
C GLN A 109 27.36 -8.81 -13.76
N GLY A 110 26.47 -7.84 -13.95
CA GLY A 110 25.01 -8.01 -13.84
C GLY A 110 24.45 -9.18 -14.65
N PRO A 111 24.78 -9.33 -15.95
CA PRO A 111 24.31 -10.48 -16.74
C PRO A 111 24.77 -11.84 -16.20
N LYS A 112 25.99 -11.94 -15.65
CA LYS A 112 26.52 -13.20 -15.09
C LYS A 112 25.82 -13.57 -13.79
N ASP A 113 25.56 -12.57 -12.95
CA ASP A 113 24.81 -12.77 -11.71
C ASP A 113 23.37 -13.15 -12.00
N ALA A 114 22.72 -12.49 -12.97
CA ALA A 114 21.37 -12.82 -13.39
C ALA A 114 21.26 -14.27 -13.89
N GLU A 115 22.23 -14.73 -14.70
CA GLU A 115 22.31 -16.13 -15.14
C GLU A 115 22.41 -17.11 -13.96
N THR A 116 23.20 -16.74 -12.95
CA THR A 116 23.36 -17.53 -11.72
C THR A 116 22.05 -17.62 -10.95
N ILE A 117 21.31 -16.51 -10.80
CA ILE A 117 20.00 -16.51 -10.13
C ILE A 117 18.95 -17.30 -10.93
N LEU A 118 18.94 -17.19 -12.25
CA LEU A 118 18.04 -17.99 -13.10
C LEU A 118 18.33 -19.49 -12.98
N SER A 119 19.61 -19.87 -12.96
CA SER A 119 20.04 -21.26 -12.69
C SER A 119 19.64 -21.72 -11.28
N HIS A 120 19.76 -20.83 -10.28
CA HIS A 120 19.32 -21.10 -8.92
C HIS A 120 17.83 -21.43 -8.86
N PHE A 121 16.96 -20.67 -9.55
CA PHE A 121 15.52 -20.98 -9.59
C PHE A 121 15.25 -22.41 -10.08
N LYS A 122 15.92 -22.86 -11.14
CA LYS A 122 15.82 -24.25 -11.61
C LYS A 122 16.29 -25.24 -10.52
N SER A 123 17.40 -24.94 -9.85
CA SER A 123 17.98 -25.81 -8.82
C SER A 123 17.07 -26.02 -7.59
N VAL A 124 16.25 -25.02 -7.25
CA VAL A 124 15.30 -25.09 -6.12
C VAL A 124 13.90 -25.56 -6.52
N GLY A 125 13.75 -26.12 -7.73
CA GLY A 125 12.50 -26.72 -8.20
C GLY A 125 11.56 -25.77 -8.96
N LEU A 126 11.94 -24.50 -9.16
CA LEU A 126 11.17 -23.53 -9.93
C LEU A 126 11.56 -23.60 -11.41
N THR A 127 11.17 -24.68 -12.07
CA THR A 127 11.58 -25.02 -13.45
C THR A 127 10.82 -24.28 -14.55
N GLY A 128 9.75 -23.56 -14.19
CA GLY A 128 8.97 -22.73 -15.11
C GLY A 128 9.69 -21.45 -15.55
N LYS A 129 8.96 -20.57 -16.23
CA LYS A 129 9.47 -19.24 -16.59
C LYS A 129 9.61 -18.36 -15.34
N ALA A 130 10.66 -17.56 -15.29
CA ALA A 130 10.89 -16.58 -14.23
C ALA A 130 10.39 -15.18 -14.63
N GLY A 131 9.98 -14.39 -13.63
CA GLY A 131 9.72 -12.96 -13.79
C GLY A 131 10.97 -12.15 -13.46
N VAL A 132 11.17 -11.02 -14.16
CA VAL A 132 12.24 -10.06 -13.83
C VAL A 132 11.67 -8.65 -13.74
N ILE A 133 11.89 -7.98 -12.62
CA ILE A 133 11.54 -6.57 -12.44
C ILE A 133 12.79 -5.76 -12.10
N GLY A 134 12.97 -4.63 -12.76
CA GLY A 134 14.15 -3.78 -12.58
C GLY A 134 13.85 -2.29 -12.54
N PHE A 135 14.69 -1.55 -11.81
CA PHE A 135 14.55 -0.11 -11.55
C PHE A 135 15.77 0.66 -12.03
N CYS A 136 15.59 1.77 -12.76
CA CYS A 136 16.70 2.62 -13.21
C CYS A 136 17.75 1.81 -14.02
N TRP A 137 18.98 1.73 -13.53
CA TRP A 137 20.04 0.88 -14.09
C TRP A 137 19.62 -0.60 -14.10
N GLY A 138 18.99 -1.09 -13.02
CA GLY A 138 18.45 -2.44 -12.95
C GLY A 138 17.32 -2.68 -13.95
N GLY A 139 16.58 -1.63 -14.32
CA GLY A 139 15.55 -1.68 -15.37
C GLY A 139 16.15 -2.01 -16.73
N LYS A 140 17.35 -1.48 -17.03
CA LYS A 140 18.07 -1.81 -18.26
C LYS A 140 18.42 -3.30 -18.29
N LEU A 141 19.00 -3.79 -17.19
CA LEU A 141 19.40 -5.19 -17.07
C LEU A 141 18.18 -6.13 -17.19
N ALA A 142 17.07 -5.79 -16.52
CA ALA A 142 15.82 -6.54 -16.62
C ALA A 142 15.33 -6.63 -18.07
N VAL A 143 15.32 -5.51 -18.80
CA VAL A 143 14.91 -5.45 -20.21
C VAL A 143 15.85 -6.25 -21.12
N THR A 144 17.16 -6.24 -20.88
CA THR A 144 18.12 -7.10 -21.61
C THR A 144 17.87 -8.59 -21.35
N LEU A 145 17.47 -8.97 -20.14
CA LEU A 145 17.16 -10.35 -19.78
C LEU A 145 15.90 -10.90 -20.45
N ALA A 146 15.08 -10.06 -21.09
CA ALA A 146 13.97 -10.52 -21.92
C ALA A 146 14.41 -11.43 -23.08
N ALA A 147 15.70 -11.39 -23.48
CA ALA A 147 16.27 -12.28 -24.47
C ALA A 147 16.56 -13.70 -23.95
N HIS A 148 16.54 -13.91 -22.64
CA HIS A 148 16.89 -15.19 -22.02
C HIS A 148 15.70 -16.16 -22.04
N GLU A 149 15.94 -17.42 -22.41
CA GLU A 149 14.88 -18.42 -22.62
C GLU A 149 14.08 -18.75 -21.36
N GLN A 150 14.64 -18.57 -20.16
CA GLN A 150 13.92 -18.84 -18.91
C GLN A 150 13.03 -17.66 -18.49
N VAL A 151 13.17 -16.48 -19.09
CA VAL A 151 12.40 -15.30 -18.68
C VAL A 151 11.05 -15.31 -19.40
N GLY A 152 9.97 -15.10 -18.64
CA GLY A 152 8.59 -15.10 -19.14
C GLY A 152 7.89 -13.75 -19.06
N ALA A 153 8.32 -12.86 -18.16
CA ALA A 153 7.76 -11.53 -18.03
C ALA A 153 8.80 -10.55 -17.51
N VAL A 154 8.86 -9.35 -18.09
CA VAL A 154 9.81 -8.31 -17.73
C VAL A 154 9.11 -6.99 -17.47
N VAL A 155 9.48 -6.33 -16.36
CA VAL A 155 9.15 -4.92 -16.11
C VAL A 155 10.43 -4.10 -15.95
N GLY A 156 10.55 -3.05 -16.76
CA GLY A 156 11.55 -2.00 -16.59
C GLY A 156 10.88 -0.71 -16.11
N ALA A 157 11.03 -0.36 -14.84
CA ALA A 157 10.57 0.92 -14.32
C ALA A 157 11.69 1.96 -14.43
N HIS A 158 11.36 3.11 -15.03
CA HIS A 158 12.24 4.25 -15.27
C HIS A 158 13.64 3.82 -15.73
N ALA A 159 13.71 2.88 -16.68
CA ALA A 159 14.99 2.35 -17.14
C ALA A 159 15.76 3.38 -17.97
N ALA A 160 17.08 3.29 -17.91
CA ALA A 160 17.99 4.14 -18.67
C ALA A 160 18.81 3.33 -19.67
N PHE A 161 19.32 4.01 -20.72
CA PHE A 161 20.23 3.41 -21.71
C PHE A 161 19.65 2.23 -22.49
N LEU A 162 18.37 2.29 -22.85
CA LEU A 162 17.72 1.31 -23.72
C LEU A 162 18.21 1.46 -25.16
N ASP A 163 18.34 0.34 -25.86
CA ASP A 163 18.74 0.28 -27.26
C ASP A 163 17.83 -0.64 -28.08
N GLN A 164 17.85 -0.43 -29.39
CA GLN A 164 17.05 -1.22 -30.34
C GLN A 164 17.46 -2.70 -30.35
N ALA A 165 18.75 -2.99 -30.17
CA ALA A 165 19.28 -4.34 -30.18
C ALA A 165 18.64 -5.22 -29.09
N THR A 166 18.22 -4.61 -27.98
CA THR A 166 17.49 -5.30 -26.91
C THR A 166 16.09 -5.72 -27.36
N VAL A 167 15.38 -4.87 -28.11
CA VAL A 167 14.05 -5.19 -28.66
C VAL A 167 14.12 -6.33 -29.66
N ASP A 168 15.14 -6.32 -30.52
CA ASP A 168 15.29 -7.31 -31.60
C ASP A 168 15.52 -8.73 -31.06
N LYS A 169 16.17 -8.84 -29.89
CA LYS A 169 16.50 -10.11 -29.21
C LYS A 169 15.45 -10.55 -28.18
N ALA A 170 14.51 -9.69 -27.81
CA ALA A 170 13.54 -9.98 -26.78
C ALA A 170 12.64 -11.17 -27.16
N GLN A 171 12.55 -12.14 -26.25
CA GLN A 171 11.68 -13.32 -26.35
C GLN A 171 10.51 -13.24 -25.36
N ALA A 172 10.71 -12.56 -24.23
CA ALA A 172 9.68 -12.30 -23.23
C ALA A 172 8.99 -10.94 -23.46
N PRO A 173 7.69 -10.81 -23.14
CA PRO A 173 7.02 -9.52 -23.11
C PRO A 173 7.69 -8.57 -22.11
N ILE A 174 7.86 -7.32 -22.53
CA ILE A 174 8.43 -6.24 -21.75
C ILE A 174 7.36 -5.18 -21.51
N ARG A 175 7.10 -4.85 -20.24
CA ARG A 175 6.36 -3.65 -19.84
C ARG A 175 7.31 -2.58 -19.34
N PHE A 176 6.97 -1.33 -19.64
CA PHE A 176 7.87 -0.21 -19.43
C PHE A 176 7.17 0.98 -18.78
N TYR A 177 7.80 1.61 -17.79
CA TYR A 177 7.21 2.72 -17.02
C TYR A 177 8.18 3.89 -16.86
N PRO A 178 8.35 4.75 -17.88
CA PRO A 178 9.19 5.93 -17.78
C PRO A 178 8.56 6.99 -16.87
N ALA A 179 9.41 7.76 -16.17
CA ALA A 179 9.01 8.84 -15.27
C ALA A 179 9.28 10.23 -15.89
N ASN A 180 8.93 11.30 -15.16
CA ASN A 180 9.20 12.65 -15.59
C ASN A 180 10.71 12.90 -15.77
N GLY A 181 11.06 13.61 -16.84
CA GLY A 181 12.44 13.90 -17.20
C GLY A 181 13.23 12.73 -17.83
N ASP A 182 12.71 11.50 -17.79
CA ASP A 182 13.33 10.36 -18.49
C ASP A 182 13.38 10.59 -19.99
N CYS A 183 14.35 9.95 -20.66
CA CYS A 183 14.49 10.07 -22.11
C CYS A 183 13.19 9.68 -22.83
N ASP A 184 13.02 10.22 -24.04
CA ASP A 184 11.96 9.77 -24.90
C ASP A 184 12.14 8.28 -25.21
N CYS A 185 11.15 7.50 -24.82
CA CYS A 185 11.12 6.05 -24.99
C CYS A 185 10.06 5.63 -26.00
N GLU A 186 9.37 6.57 -26.67
CA GLU A 186 8.41 6.26 -27.72
C GLU A 186 9.01 5.39 -28.83
N PRO A 187 10.23 5.65 -29.35
CA PRO A 187 10.81 4.79 -30.39
C PRO A 187 11.02 3.34 -29.93
N PHE A 188 11.35 3.16 -28.65
CA PHE A 188 11.52 1.84 -28.04
C PHE A 188 10.17 1.13 -27.88
N VAL A 189 9.15 1.85 -27.40
CA VAL A 189 7.78 1.35 -27.26
C VAL A 189 7.19 0.96 -28.62
N GLU A 190 7.34 1.79 -29.65
CA GLU A 190 6.87 1.48 -31.00
C GLU A 190 7.57 0.25 -31.59
N SER A 191 8.86 0.06 -31.29
CA SER A 191 9.60 -1.13 -31.70
C SER A 191 9.08 -2.41 -31.02
N LEU A 192 8.71 -2.34 -29.74
CA LEU A 192 8.09 -3.45 -29.03
C LEU A 192 6.69 -3.76 -29.59
N LYS A 193 5.90 -2.75 -29.96
CA LYS A 193 4.60 -2.94 -30.64
C LYS A 193 4.77 -3.61 -32.00
N ALA A 194 5.73 -3.16 -32.79
CA ALA A 194 6.04 -3.75 -34.09
C ALA A 194 6.47 -5.22 -33.98
N ARG A 195 7.07 -5.60 -32.85
CA ARG A 195 7.42 -6.98 -32.49
C ARG A 195 6.23 -7.84 -32.05
N GLY A 196 5.05 -7.24 -31.87
CA GLY A 196 3.82 -7.91 -31.46
C GLY A 196 3.63 -8.02 -29.94
N PHE A 197 4.41 -7.29 -29.15
CA PHE A 197 4.23 -7.29 -27.69
C PHE A 197 3.00 -6.46 -27.29
N ASP A 198 2.24 -7.00 -26.34
CA ASP A 198 1.12 -6.32 -25.70
C ASP A 198 1.65 -5.26 -24.73
N LEU A 199 1.56 -4.00 -25.14
CA LEU A 199 1.91 -2.84 -24.33
C LEU A 199 0.67 -2.14 -23.75
N SER A 200 -0.48 -2.80 -23.73
CA SER A 200 -1.62 -2.34 -22.93
C SER A 200 -1.15 -2.12 -21.48
N GLU A 201 -1.65 -1.07 -20.84
CA GLU A 201 -1.26 -0.66 -19.48
C GLU A 201 0.19 -0.15 -19.32
N THR A 202 1.00 -0.05 -20.39
CA THR A 202 2.25 0.73 -20.38
C THR A 202 1.92 2.22 -20.43
N LYS A 203 2.45 3.01 -19.49
CA LYS A 203 2.26 4.46 -19.46
C LYS A 203 3.49 5.19 -18.92
N ARG A 204 3.67 6.42 -19.39
CA ARG A 204 4.60 7.39 -18.83
C ARG A 204 3.97 8.07 -17.61
N TYR A 205 4.77 8.30 -16.59
CA TYR A 205 4.38 9.02 -15.37
C TYR A 205 5.08 10.38 -15.33
N ASP A 206 4.48 11.39 -15.96
CA ASP A 206 5.02 12.75 -15.97
C ASP A 206 4.85 13.50 -14.64
N ASP A 207 4.04 12.95 -13.72
CA ASP A 207 3.83 13.41 -12.35
C ASP A 207 4.81 12.79 -11.34
N GLN A 208 5.56 11.77 -11.74
CA GLN A 208 6.48 11.03 -10.86
C GLN A 208 7.94 11.32 -11.19
N ILE A 209 8.79 11.32 -10.16
CA ILE A 209 10.25 11.46 -10.33
C ILE A 209 10.90 10.15 -10.76
N HIS A 210 12.06 10.24 -11.40
CA HIS A 210 12.88 9.05 -11.66
C HIS A 210 13.25 8.35 -10.34
N GLY A 211 12.95 7.04 -10.23
CA GLY A 211 13.19 6.28 -9.00
C GLY A 211 11.98 6.14 -8.08
N PHE A 212 10.79 6.64 -8.48
CA PHE A 212 9.57 6.56 -7.66
C PHE A 212 9.16 5.14 -7.26
N CYS A 213 9.53 4.12 -8.05
CA CYS A 213 9.26 2.71 -7.75
C CYS A 213 10.34 2.03 -6.88
N ALA A 214 11.40 2.73 -6.50
CA ALA A 214 12.57 2.17 -5.83
C ALA A 214 13.06 3.09 -4.70
N ALA A 215 14.37 3.36 -4.63
CA ALA A 215 14.98 4.06 -3.50
C ALA A 215 14.44 5.48 -3.27
N ARG A 216 13.88 6.11 -4.31
CA ARG A 216 13.30 7.46 -4.26
C ARG A 216 11.76 7.47 -4.17
N GLY A 217 11.15 6.32 -3.94
CA GLY A 217 9.70 6.23 -3.76
C GLY A 217 9.25 6.82 -2.43
N GLU A 218 8.63 8.00 -2.47
CA GLU A 218 7.89 8.60 -1.35
C GLU A 218 6.56 7.88 -1.19
N TRP A 219 6.59 6.65 -0.67
CA TRP A 219 5.40 5.79 -0.57
C TRP A 219 4.46 6.18 0.60
N ASP A 220 4.82 7.19 1.36
CA ASP A 220 3.90 7.96 2.21
C ASP A 220 3.04 8.93 1.39
N ARG A 221 3.47 9.30 0.17
CA ARG A 221 2.67 10.05 -0.78
C ARG A 221 1.77 9.14 -1.62
N PRO A 222 0.49 9.48 -1.78
CA PRO A 222 -0.51 8.61 -2.42
C PRO A 222 -0.23 8.39 -3.89
N GLU A 223 0.15 9.46 -4.60
CA GLU A 223 0.35 9.42 -6.04
C GLU A 223 1.55 8.52 -6.37
N ALA A 224 2.65 8.68 -5.61
CA ALA A 224 3.86 7.87 -5.75
C ALA A 224 3.62 6.41 -5.35
N TYR A 225 2.85 6.17 -4.27
CA TYR A 225 2.45 4.83 -3.87
C TYR A 225 1.57 4.15 -4.92
N ALA A 226 0.50 4.81 -5.38
CA ALA A 226 -0.42 4.28 -6.38
C ALA A 226 0.28 4.03 -7.71
N ALA A 227 1.18 4.92 -8.13
CA ALA A 227 2.01 4.72 -9.30
C ALA A 227 2.89 3.47 -9.15
N SER A 228 3.60 3.33 -8.02
CA SER A 228 4.47 2.18 -7.75
C SER A 228 3.70 0.87 -7.69
N MET A 229 2.53 0.88 -7.06
CA MET A 229 1.66 -0.29 -6.96
C MET A 229 1.00 -0.66 -8.27
N PHE A 230 0.73 0.31 -9.14
CA PHE A 230 0.26 0.02 -10.50
C PHE A 230 1.32 -0.71 -11.33
N VAL A 231 2.58 -0.28 -11.26
CA VAL A 231 3.71 -0.99 -11.87
C VAL A 231 3.80 -2.41 -11.34
N PHE A 232 3.69 -2.56 -10.02
CA PHE A 232 3.73 -3.85 -9.35
C PHE A 232 2.57 -4.78 -9.74
N LYS A 233 1.33 -4.28 -9.70
CA LYS A 233 0.11 -5.02 -10.09
C LYS A 233 0.23 -5.54 -11.51
N ASN A 234 0.68 -4.70 -12.43
CA ASN A 234 0.86 -5.10 -13.82
C ASN A 234 1.94 -6.18 -13.97
N PHE A 235 3.06 -6.05 -13.27
CA PHE A 235 4.06 -7.10 -13.26
C PHE A 235 3.49 -8.45 -12.82
N LEU A 236 2.71 -8.47 -11.73
CA LEU A 236 2.02 -9.68 -11.27
C LEU A 236 1.04 -10.23 -12.32
N THR A 237 0.29 -9.36 -13.00
CA THR A 237 -0.62 -9.76 -14.09
C THR A 237 0.13 -10.46 -15.22
N ASP A 238 1.33 -10.00 -15.59
CA ASP A 238 2.10 -10.66 -16.66
C ASP A 238 2.71 -11.97 -16.23
N ILE A 239 3.25 -12.06 -15.01
CA ILE A 239 3.81 -13.33 -14.52
C ILE A 239 2.70 -14.40 -14.45
N LYS A 240 1.48 -14.03 -14.04
CA LYS A 240 0.32 -14.94 -14.01
C LYS A 240 -0.02 -15.54 -15.38
N LYS A 241 0.22 -14.84 -16.49
CA LYS A 241 -0.08 -15.35 -17.85
C LYS A 241 0.73 -16.60 -18.21
N PHE A 242 1.91 -16.78 -17.60
CA PHE A 242 2.80 -17.92 -17.86
C PHE A 242 2.85 -18.94 -16.72
N ASP A 243 2.22 -18.62 -15.58
CA ASP A 243 1.98 -19.51 -14.44
C ASP A 243 1.09 -20.71 -14.86
N PHE A 244 0.11 -20.48 -15.74
CA PHE A 244 -0.83 -21.52 -16.21
C PHE A 244 -0.22 -22.65 -17.05
N PHE A 245 1.00 -22.49 -17.57
CA PHE A 245 1.65 -23.51 -18.42
C PHE A 245 2.55 -24.50 -17.64
N SER A 246 2.76 -24.28 -16.33
CA SER A 246 3.62 -25.15 -15.50
C SER A 246 2.86 -26.36 -14.90
N LEU A 247 1.52 -26.32 -14.84
CA LEU A 247 0.69 -27.38 -14.27
C LEU A 247 0.39 -28.57 -15.21
N ALA A 248 0.88 -28.55 -16.45
CA ALA A 248 0.68 -29.65 -17.41
C ALA A 248 1.91 -30.57 -17.48
N ALA A 249 2.15 -31.35 -16.41
CA ALA A 249 2.89 -32.61 -16.55
C ALA A 249 1.96 -33.70 -17.11
N PRO A 250 2.42 -34.57 -18.03
CA PRO A 250 1.56 -35.42 -18.83
C PRO A 250 1.00 -36.59 -18.01
N ILE A 251 -0.30 -36.57 -17.72
CA ILE A 251 -1.04 -37.81 -17.41
C ILE A 251 -1.43 -38.40 -18.75
N GLY A 252 -0.86 -39.56 -19.08
CA GLY A 252 -1.15 -40.30 -20.30
C GLY A 252 -2.65 -40.53 -20.46
N GLY A 253 -3.19 -40.05 -21.59
CA GLY A 253 -4.56 -40.27 -22.00
C GLY A 253 -4.82 -39.51 -23.29
N HIS A 254 -4.86 -40.22 -24.43
CA HIS A 254 -5.18 -39.67 -25.74
C HIS A 254 -6.50 -38.88 -25.72
N LEU A 255 -6.44 -37.62 -26.14
CA LEU A 255 -7.57 -36.89 -26.73
C LEU A 255 -7.04 -35.97 -27.82
N THR A 256 -7.12 -36.47 -29.06
CA THR A 256 -6.95 -35.70 -30.29
C THR A 256 -8.09 -34.68 -30.42
N VAL A 257 -7.77 -33.40 -30.47
CA VAL A 257 -8.67 -32.35 -30.98
C VAL A 257 -8.09 -31.80 -32.27
N THR A 258 -8.81 -32.03 -33.36
CA THR A 258 -8.47 -31.66 -34.73
C THR A 258 -8.65 -30.15 -34.94
N MET A 259 -7.60 -29.44 -35.38
CA MET A 259 -7.74 -28.07 -35.87
C MET A 259 -8.44 -28.05 -37.24
N GLY A 260 -9.63 -27.44 -37.29
CA GLY A 260 -10.35 -27.12 -38.52
C GLY A 260 -10.17 -25.65 -38.92
N ASN A 261 -9.81 -25.44 -40.18
CA ASN A 261 -9.59 -24.17 -40.88
C ASN A 261 -10.66 -23.09 -40.64
N LEU A 262 -10.22 -21.83 -40.47
CA LEU A 262 -10.96 -20.65 -40.95
C LEU A 262 -10.00 -19.56 -41.43
N PHE A 263 -9.67 -19.61 -42.73
CA PHE A 263 -9.25 -18.43 -43.49
C PHE A 263 -10.51 -17.65 -43.87
N ALA A 264 -10.72 -16.48 -43.26
CA ALA A 264 -11.71 -15.50 -43.72
C ALA A 264 -11.00 -14.23 -44.24
N ARG A 265 -11.37 -13.84 -45.46
CA ARG A 265 -10.81 -12.73 -46.24
C ARG A 265 -11.04 -11.37 -45.55
N ARG A 266 -9.99 -10.54 -45.49
CA ARG A 266 -10.03 -9.13 -45.05
C ARG A 266 -10.88 -8.26 -45.99
N ARG A 267 -11.79 -7.46 -45.43
CA ARG A 267 -12.34 -6.22 -46.02
C ARG A 267 -11.72 -5.01 -45.30
N ALA A 268 -11.56 -3.91 -46.03
CA ALA A 268 -10.96 -2.65 -45.58
C ALA A 268 -11.65 -2.04 -44.34
N PRO A 269 -10.93 -1.28 -43.48
CA PRO A 269 -11.47 -0.83 -42.20
C PRO A 269 -12.47 0.32 -42.37
N ALA A 270 -13.62 0.19 -41.73
CA ALA A 270 -14.53 1.30 -41.46
C ALA A 270 -13.97 2.15 -40.31
N GLU A 271 -14.19 3.46 -40.37
CA GLU A 271 -13.76 4.42 -39.34
C GLU A 271 -14.21 3.98 -37.94
N THR A 272 -13.25 3.89 -37.02
CA THR A 272 -13.51 3.55 -35.61
C THR A 272 -14.28 4.68 -34.91
N PRO A 273 -15.37 4.39 -34.18
CA PRO A 273 -16.09 5.41 -33.42
C PRO A 273 -15.19 6.06 -32.35
N LYS A 274 -15.41 7.33 -32.07
CA LYS A 274 -14.74 8.04 -30.96
C LYS A 274 -15.09 7.36 -29.63
N VAL A 275 -14.07 6.86 -28.93
CA VAL A 275 -14.16 6.26 -27.60
C VAL A 275 -13.88 7.35 -26.57
N TYR A 276 -14.81 7.60 -25.65
CA TYR A 276 -14.69 8.60 -24.60
C TYR A 276 -14.14 7.98 -23.31
N SER A 277 -13.67 8.80 -22.36
CA SER A 277 -12.98 8.32 -21.15
C SER A 277 -13.84 7.45 -20.21
N TRP A 278 -15.17 7.54 -20.31
CA TRP A 278 -16.10 6.67 -19.58
C TRP A 278 -16.34 5.30 -20.24
N ASP A 279 -15.99 5.14 -21.52
CA ASP A 279 -16.10 3.88 -22.25
C ASP A 279 -14.96 2.89 -21.89
N LYS A 280 -13.98 3.33 -21.08
CA LYS A 280 -12.77 2.56 -20.68
C LYS A 280 -12.82 1.97 -19.27
N ARG A 281 -13.94 2.08 -18.54
CA ARG A 281 -14.06 1.34 -17.28
C ARG A 281 -14.31 -0.12 -17.66
N GLU A 282 -13.36 -1.02 -17.37
CA GLU A 282 -13.69 -2.44 -17.30
C GLU A 282 -14.90 -2.55 -16.38
N ALA A 283 -16.03 -3.01 -16.93
CA ALA A 283 -17.25 -3.15 -16.17
C ALA A 283 -16.99 -4.18 -15.08
N CYS A 284 -16.85 -3.72 -13.83
CA CYS A 284 -16.80 -4.60 -12.67
C CYS A 284 -18.11 -5.40 -12.67
N ASN A 285 -18.00 -6.73 -12.64
CA ASN A 285 -19.18 -7.57 -12.58
C ASN A 285 -19.89 -7.29 -11.24
N PRO A 286 -21.17 -6.89 -11.21
CA PRO A 286 -21.89 -6.64 -9.97
C PRO A 286 -21.89 -7.84 -9.01
N GLU A 287 -21.74 -9.05 -9.53
CA GLU A 287 -21.60 -10.26 -8.71
C GLU A 287 -20.32 -10.29 -7.87
N ASP A 288 -19.26 -9.60 -8.28
CA ASP A 288 -17.99 -9.55 -7.56
C ASP A 288 -18.01 -8.54 -6.39
N LEU A 289 -19.03 -7.69 -6.31
CA LEU A 289 -19.18 -6.63 -5.30
C LEU A 289 -20.16 -6.98 -4.19
N LYS A 290 -20.37 -8.28 -3.97
CA LYS A 290 -21.27 -8.75 -2.93
C LYS A 290 -20.85 -10.08 -2.31
N PHE A 291 -21.24 -10.27 -1.06
CA PHE A 291 -21.28 -11.56 -0.39
C PHE A 291 -22.73 -11.84 0.00
N VAL A 292 -23.36 -12.83 -0.64
CA VAL A 292 -24.78 -13.14 -0.43
C VAL A 292 -24.93 -14.63 -0.13
N ASN A 293 -25.78 -14.97 0.84
CA ASN A 293 -26.12 -16.36 1.20
C ASN A 293 -24.91 -17.22 1.58
N ARG A 294 -24.05 -16.73 2.49
CA ARG A 294 -22.83 -17.45 2.93
C ARG A 294 -22.99 -17.99 4.34
N THR A 295 -22.42 -19.16 4.63
CA THR A 295 -22.55 -19.78 5.97
C THR A 295 -21.28 -20.50 6.40
N GLY A 296 -20.72 -20.12 7.54
CA GLY A 296 -19.53 -20.78 8.10
C GLY A 296 -18.23 -20.51 7.32
N GLU A 297 -18.21 -19.46 6.49
CA GLU A 297 -17.13 -19.19 5.55
C GLU A 297 -16.22 -18.03 6.00
N THR A 298 -14.97 -18.05 5.53
CA THR A 298 -14.08 -16.89 5.60
C THR A 298 -14.01 -16.24 4.23
N LEU A 299 -14.53 -15.02 4.13
CA LEU A 299 -14.69 -14.26 2.90
C LEU A 299 -13.69 -13.12 2.85
N PHE A 300 -13.11 -12.89 1.67
CA PHE A 300 -11.96 -12.00 1.54
C PHE A 300 -12.02 -11.15 0.26
N LYS A 301 -11.74 -9.86 0.40
CA LYS A 301 -11.44 -8.92 -0.70
C LYS A 301 -10.14 -8.19 -0.37
N GLY A 302 -9.12 -8.41 -1.19
CA GLY A 302 -7.82 -7.77 -1.08
C GLY A 302 -7.71 -6.47 -1.87
N SER A 303 -6.52 -5.87 -1.84
CA SER A 303 -6.27 -4.60 -2.50
C SER A 303 -6.55 -4.66 -4.01
N GLY A 304 -7.45 -3.81 -4.48
CA GLY A 304 -7.88 -3.72 -5.88
C GLY A 304 -9.05 -4.64 -6.28
N ASP A 305 -9.59 -5.45 -5.38
CA ASP A 305 -10.68 -6.40 -5.69
C ASP A 305 -12.07 -5.74 -5.74
N ILE A 306 -12.28 -4.59 -5.08
CA ILE A 306 -13.55 -3.85 -5.09
C ILE A 306 -13.52 -2.76 -6.17
N GLY A 307 -12.32 -2.25 -6.47
CA GLY A 307 -12.09 -1.25 -7.52
C GLY A 307 -12.57 0.14 -7.10
N LEU A 308 -11.60 1.01 -6.77
CA LEU A 308 -11.71 2.46 -6.53
C LEU A 308 -13.09 2.96 -6.04
N GLY A 309 -13.54 2.48 -4.87
CA GLY A 309 -14.64 3.11 -4.14
C GLY A 309 -16.04 2.72 -4.58
N GLN A 310 -16.25 1.53 -5.14
CA GLN A 310 -17.60 1.02 -5.39
C GLN A 310 -18.33 0.64 -4.09
N GLN A 311 -19.66 0.55 -4.15
CA GLN A 311 -20.46 0.01 -3.06
C GLN A 311 -20.27 -1.51 -2.98
N PHE A 312 -20.20 -2.04 -1.77
CA PHE A 312 -20.13 -3.47 -1.51
C PHE A 312 -21.32 -3.92 -0.64
N THR A 313 -21.94 -5.04 -1.00
CA THR A 313 -23.12 -5.55 -0.29
C THR A 313 -22.79 -6.87 0.43
N ILE A 314 -23.14 -6.97 1.71
CA ILE A 314 -23.10 -8.23 2.46
C ILE A 314 -24.54 -8.51 2.89
N ASP A 315 -25.09 -9.63 2.45
CA ASP A 315 -26.51 -9.95 2.61
C ASP A 315 -26.69 -11.42 3.01
N ASN A 316 -27.54 -11.69 3.99
CA ASN A 316 -27.92 -13.03 4.45
C ASN A 316 -26.71 -13.95 4.71
N CYS A 317 -25.71 -13.45 5.45
CA CYS A 317 -24.52 -14.22 5.83
C CYS A 317 -24.58 -14.65 7.31
N HIS A 318 -24.23 -15.92 7.57
CA HIS A 318 -24.33 -16.55 8.89
C HIS A 318 -22.99 -17.17 9.31
N ASP A 319 -22.55 -16.99 10.55
CA ASP A 319 -21.32 -17.63 11.07
C ASP A 319 -20.05 -17.35 10.23
N CYS A 320 -19.96 -16.16 9.61
CA CYS A 320 -18.88 -15.83 8.67
C CYS A 320 -17.83 -14.88 9.27
N PHE A 321 -16.59 -15.02 8.77
CA PHE A 321 -15.52 -14.03 8.95
C PHE A 321 -15.33 -13.27 7.64
N ILE A 322 -15.48 -11.95 7.63
CA ILE A 322 -15.49 -11.16 6.39
C ILE A 322 -14.43 -10.06 6.46
N PHE A 323 -13.48 -10.13 5.52
CA PHE A 323 -12.37 -9.20 5.37
C PHE A 323 -12.54 -8.37 4.10
N LEU A 324 -12.82 -7.08 4.25
CA LEU A 324 -12.82 -6.11 3.16
C LEU A 324 -11.59 -5.20 3.31
N MET A 325 -10.52 -5.52 2.59
CA MET A 325 -9.22 -4.84 2.64
C MET A 325 -8.97 -4.00 1.38
N ASP A 326 -10.03 -3.36 0.91
CA ASP A 326 -10.01 -2.47 -0.24
C ASP A 326 -10.92 -1.26 -0.03
N VAL A 327 -10.76 -0.24 -0.88
CA VAL A 327 -11.57 0.97 -0.79
C VAL A 327 -12.97 0.72 -1.33
N SER A 328 -13.98 0.95 -0.49
CA SER A 328 -15.40 1.00 -0.87
C SER A 328 -15.98 2.40 -0.58
N SER A 329 -17.00 2.83 -1.33
CA SER A 329 -17.74 4.06 -0.96
C SER A 329 -18.67 3.79 0.21
N THR A 330 -19.44 2.71 0.10
CA THR A 330 -20.41 2.28 1.10
C THR A 330 -20.32 0.77 1.26
N VAL A 331 -20.43 0.28 2.50
CA VAL A 331 -20.71 -1.13 2.77
C VAL A 331 -22.08 -1.23 3.42
N THR A 332 -22.96 -2.00 2.80
CA THR A 332 -24.28 -2.34 3.33
C THR A 332 -24.21 -3.76 3.88
N ILE A 333 -24.60 -3.93 5.14
CA ILE A 333 -24.72 -5.24 5.80
C ILE A 333 -26.19 -5.45 6.17
N ASP A 334 -26.79 -6.50 5.62
CA ASP A 334 -28.22 -6.82 5.74
C ASP A 334 -28.42 -8.29 6.10
N ASP A 335 -29.41 -8.59 6.95
CA ASP A 335 -29.82 -9.95 7.35
C ASP A 335 -28.67 -10.89 7.79
N CYS A 336 -27.61 -10.34 8.40
CA CYS A 336 -26.44 -11.13 8.84
C CYS A 336 -26.54 -11.53 10.31
N THR A 337 -26.16 -12.78 10.63
CA THR A 337 -26.14 -13.29 12.01
C THR A 337 -24.79 -13.90 12.37
N ASN A 338 -24.29 -13.59 13.58
CA ASN A 338 -23.04 -14.16 14.11
C ASN A 338 -21.85 -14.00 13.15
N CYS A 339 -21.69 -12.80 12.59
CA CYS A 339 -20.61 -12.48 11.65
C CYS A 339 -19.57 -11.55 12.27
N THR A 340 -18.30 -11.76 11.93
CA THR A 340 -17.17 -10.91 12.33
C THR A 340 -16.63 -10.16 11.11
N PHE A 341 -16.47 -8.85 11.24
CA PHE A 341 -16.10 -7.96 10.14
C PHE A 341 -14.79 -7.22 10.41
N PHE A 342 -13.89 -7.27 9.43
CA PHE A 342 -12.76 -6.37 9.30
C PHE A 342 -12.92 -5.55 8.02
N VAL A 343 -13.30 -4.29 8.18
CA VAL A 343 -13.65 -3.42 7.05
C VAL A 343 -12.72 -2.21 7.04
N ALA A 344 -11.87 -2.18 6.03
CA ALA A 344 -11.04 -1.04 5.69
C ALA A 344 -11.91 0.05 5.00
N PRO A 345 -11.40 1.27 4.85
CA PRO A 345 -12.08 2.50 5.29
C PRO A 345 -13.27 2.95 4.43
N ILE A 346 -14.42 3.29 5.07
CA ILE A 346 -15.73 3.50 4.42
C ILE A 346 -16.67 4.48 5.16
N GLN A 347 -17.79 4.83 4.50
CA GLN A 347 -19.07 5.21 5.13
C GLN A 347 -19.97 3.94 5.24
N GLY A 348 -20.20 3.40 6.44
CA GLY A 348 -20.97 2.16 6.62
C GLY A 348 -22.45 2.37 6.98
N ARG A 349 -23.34 1.46 6.54
CA ARG A 349 -24.72 1.32 7.05
C ARG A 349 -25.01 -0.16 7.35
N THR A 350 -25.59 -0.43 8.52
CA THR A 350 -26.01 -1.78 8.92
C THR A 350 -27.50 -1.81 9.25
N ARG A 351 -28.19 -2.86 8.84
CA ARG A 351 -29.64 -3.03 8.99
C ARG A 351 -29.99 -4.48 9.27
N ASP A 352 -31.02 -4.72 10.09
CA ASP A 352 -31.64 -6.04 10.29
C ASP A 352 -30.63 -7.15 10.70
N CYS A 353 -29.56 -6.77 11.42
CA CYS A 353 -28.46 -7.67 11.78
C CYS A 353 -28.49 -8.09 13.27
N LYS A 354 -27.95 -9.27 13.57
CA LYS A 354 -27.90 -9.79 14.95
C LYS A 354 -26.53 -10.38 15.29
N GLN A 355 -26.01 -10.10 16.48
CA GLN A 355 -24.74 -10.68 16.96
C GLN A 355 -23.58 -10.39 16.01
N LEU A 356 -23.27 -9.10 15.81
CA LEU A 356 -22.18 -8.71 14.92
C LEU A 356 -20.98 -8.21 15.72
N GLN A 357 -19.77 -8.51 15.24
CA GLN A 357 -18.52 -8.00 15.80
C GLN A 357 -17.75 -7.25 14.71
N ALA A 358 -17.38 -5.99 14.95
CA ALA A 358 -16.75 -5.15 13.94
C ALA A 358 -15.51 -4.40 14.47
N SER A 359 -14.37 -4.59 13.79
CA SER A 359 -13.19 -3.73 13.91
C SER A 359 -13.24 -2.67 12.81
N LEU A 360 -13.51 -1.41 13.17
CA LEU A 360 -14.01 -0.41 12.23
C LEU A 360 -13.15 0.85 12.14
N PHE A 361 -12.91 1.29 10.90
CA PHE A 361 -12.55 2.67 10.58
C PHE A 361 -13.71 3.32 9.84
N CYS A 362 -14.20 4.46 10.32
CA CYS A 362 -15.30 5.18 9.68
C CYS A 362 -15.14 6.70 9.90
N GLN A 363 -15.19 7.50 8.83
CA GLN A 363 -15.14 8.97 8.93
C GLN A 363 -16.51 9.59 9.22
N THR A 364 -17.59 8.85 8.96
CA THR A 364 -18.95 9.25 9.32
C THR A 364 -19.42 8.48 10.54
N LEU A 365 -20.58 8.85 11.09
CA LEU A 365 -21.20 8.07 12.15
C LEU A 365 -21.58 6.68 11.63
N PRO A 366 -21.13 5.58 12.27
CA PRO A 366 -21.66 4.27 11.96
C PRO A 366 -23.15 4.21 12.33
N ILE A 367 -23.95 3.60 11.47
CA ILE A 367 -25.41 3.53 11.62
C ILE A 367 -25.86 2.09 11.81
N ILE A 368 -26.72 1.86 12.81
CA ILE A 368 -27.47 0.62 13.00
C ILE A 368 -28.98 0.90 12.93
N GLU A 369 -29.74 -0.04 12.39
CA GLU A 369 -31.21 -0.02 12.33
C GLU A 369 -31.73 -1.46 12.47
N SER A 370 -32.77 -1.65 13.28
CA SER A 370 -33.42 -2.96 13.52
C SER A 370 -32.45 -4.08 13.88
N SER A 371 -31.34 -3.74 14.52
CA SER A 371 -30.23 -4.65 14.81
C SER A 371 -30.06 -4.84 16.32
N SER A 372 -29.45 -5.95 16.76
CA SER A 372 -29.23 -6.23 18.19
C SER A 372 -27.93 -7.00 18.47
N ASP A 373 -27.36 -6.81 19.66
CA ASP A 373 -26.08 -7.40 20.09
C ASP A 373 -24.93 -7.11 19.11
N VAL A 374 -24.79 -5.84 18.71
CA VAL A 374 -23.72 -5.39 17.82
C VAL A 374 -22.54 -4.86 18.64
N ARG A 375 -21.32 -5.31 18.37
CA ARG A 375 -20.12 -4.89 19.11
C ARG A 375 -19.12 -4.20 18.18
N PHE A 376 -18.68 -3.02 18.59
CA PHE A 376 -17.70 -2.24 17.83
C PHE A 376 -16.40 -2.10 18.62
N THR A 377 -15.27 -2.22 17.94
CA THR A 377 -13.95 -1.83 18.44
C THR A 377 -13.22 -0.96 17.41
N CYS A 378 -12.24 -0.18 17.85
CA CYS A 378 -11.39 0.60 16.96
C CYS A 378 -10.76 -0.30 15.90
N PHE A 379 -10.58 0.23 14.69
CA PHE A 379 -9.77 -0.43 13.68
C PHE A 379 -8.38 -0.77 14.24
N ARG A 380 -8.06 -2.06 14.31
CA ARG A 380 -6.79 -2.57 14.83
C ARG A 380 -6.10 -3.39 13.76
N GLY A 381 -5.14 -2.79 13.07
CA GLY A 381 -4.37 -3.49 12.05
C GLY A 381 -3.86 -2.54 10.98
N SER A 382 -2.76 -2.89 10.35
CA SER A 382 -2.24 -2.18 9.20
C SER A 382 -1.71 -3.19 8.22
N TYR A 383 -2.13 -3.08 6.98
CA TYR A 383 -1.60 -3.88 5.89
C TYR A 383 -0.98 -2.93 4.90
N PHE A 384 -0.08 -3.46 4.09
CA PHE A 384 0.78 -2.65 3.27
C PHE A 384 0.05 -1.63 2.38
N ALA A 385 -1.10 -1.99 1.81
CA ALA A 385 -1.88 -1.12 0.93
C ALA A 385 -2.74 -0.06 1.63
N LEU A 386 -2.92 -0.15 2.95
CA LEU A 386 -3.87 0.66 3.69
C LEU A 386 -3.59 2.16 3.57
N SER A 387 -2.33 2.59 3.73
CA SER A 387 -1.98 4.02 3.67
C SER A 387 -2.30 4.62 2.30
N GLY A 388 -1.91 3.94 1.22
CA GLY A 388 -2.20 4.40 -0.14
C GLY A 388 -3.69 4.36 -0.49
N GLN A 389 -4.41 3.35 0.00
CA GLN A 389 -5.87 3.25 -0.15
C GLN A 389 -6.59 4.39 0.57
N MET A 390 -6.22 4.68 1.82
CA MET A 390 -6.78 5.79 2.59
C MET A 390 -6.63 7.10 1.84
N THR A 391 -5.43 7.39 1.34
CA THR A 391 -5.26 8.68 0.70
C THR A 391 -5.85 8.76 -0.71
N THR A 392 -5.89 7.65 -1.46
CA THR A 392 -6.64 7.59 -2.73
C THR A 392 -8.12 7.89 -2.49
N ALA A 393 -8.66 7.42 -1.37
CA ALA A 393 -10.03 7.67 -0.93
C ALA A 393 -10.22 9.02 -0.23
N GLN A 394 -9.16 9.85 -0.11
CA GLN A 394 -9.15 11.11 0.64
C GLN A 394 -9.56 10.95 2.12
N LEU A 395 -9.23 9.79 2.70
CA LEU A 395 -9.51 9.45 4.09
C LEU A 395 -8.30 9.80 4.94
N ASN A 396 -8.51 10.63 5.96
CA ASN A 396 -7.50 10.97 6.94
C ASN A 396 -7.53 9.92 8.08
N PRO A 397 -6.40 9.23 8.38
CA PRO A 397 -6.35 8.19 9.41
C PRO A 397 -6.65 8.69 10.82
N TYR A 398 -6.50 9.99 11.07
CA TYR A 398 -6.80 10.62 12.36
C TYR A 398 -8.29 10.96 12.52
N CYS A 399 -9.13 10.75 11.50
CA CYS A 399 -10.58 10.94 11.56
C CYS A 399 -11.30 9.60 11.65
N ASN A 400 -11.40 9.04 12.85
CA ASN A 400 -12.09 7.77 13.08
C ASN A 400 -13.20 7.90 14.14
N TYR A 401 -14.45 7.70 13.70
CA TYR A 401 -15.69 7.83 14.48
C TYR A 401 -16.31 6.49 14.88
N TRP A 402 -15.52 5.41 14.83
CA TRP A 402 -15.94 4.03 15.08
C TRP A 402 -16.82 3.83 16.33
N ALA A 403 -16.65 4.64 17.38
CA ALA A 403 -17.40 4.51 18.64
C ALA A 403 -18.65 5.41 18.75
N LYS A 404 -18.92 6.29 17.76
CA LYS A 404 -20.04 7.25 17.78
C LYS A 404 -21.24 6.71 16.99
N ILE A 405 -21.82 5.64 17.48
CA ILE A 405 -22.88 4.89 16.80
C ILE A 405 -24.21 5.65 16.83
N HIS A 406 -24.89 5.70 15.71
CA HIS A 406 -26.27 6.17 15.61
C HIS A 406 -27.22 4.98 15.43
N ASP A 407 -28.09 4.76 16.42
CA ASP A 407 -29.12 3.73 16.42
C ASP A 407 -30.47 4.35 16.05
N PHE A 408 -31.04 3.96 14.91
CA PHE A 408 -32.36 4.41 14.46
C PHE A 408 -33.51 3.73 15.20
N THR A 409 -33.26 2.61 15.87
CA THR A 409 -34.27 1.79 16.56
C THR A 409 -33.85 1.51 18.01
N PRO A 410 -33.56 2.54 18.81
CA PRO A 410 -32.97 2.36 20.12
C PRO A 410 -33.91 1.62 21.07
N ASN A 411 -33.39 0.56 21.67
CA ASN A 411 -34.03 -0.09 22.80
C ASN A 411 -33.59 0.60 24.10
N ARG A 412 -34.58 1.05 24.90
CA ARG A 412 -34.34 1.85 26.11
C ARG A 412 -33.88 1.02 27.30
N ASP A 413 -34.26 -0.25 27.35
CA ASP A 413 -33.99 -1.13 28.49
C ASP A 413 -32.70 -1.94 28.28
N ASP A 414 -32.39 -2.28 27.03
CA ASP A 414 -31.22 -3.07 26.63
C ASP A 414 -30.62 -2.50 25.34
N PRO A 415 -29.51 -1.74 25.40
CA PRO A 415 -28.90 -1.13 24.23
C PRO A 415 -28.56 -2.16 23.14
N ASN A 416 -28.90 -1.85 21.89
CA ASN A 416 -28.68 -2.75 20.76
C ASN A 416 -27.20 -2.97 20.40
N TYR A 417 -26.30 -2.18 20.97
CA TYR A 417 -24.87 -2.25 20.69
C TYR A 417 -24.00 -1.98 21.93
N ALA A 418 -22.76 -2.44 21.87
CA ALA A 418 -21.71 -2.18 22.84
C ALA A 418 -20.41 -1.72 22.17
N ILE A 419 -19.64 -0.90 22.90
CA ILE A 419 -18.32 -0.41 22.48
C ILE A 419 -17.25 -1.11 23.30
N GLU A 420 -16.35 -1.80 22.61
CA GLU A 420 -15.21 -2.53 23.18
C GLU A 420 -13.97 -1.63 23.14
N LEU A 421 -13.69 -0.94 24.26
CA LEU A 421 -12.61 0.04 24.40
C LEU A 421 -11.21 -0.63 24.49
N VAL A 422 -11.18 -1.82 25.09
CA VAL A 422 -9.98 -2.68 25.16
C VAL A 422 -9.95 -3.65 23.99
N GLU A 423 -8.84 -4.37 23.80
CA GLU A 423 -8.79 -5.40 22.77
C GLU A 423 -9.72 -6.56 23.11
N PRO A 424 -10.77 -6.82 22.32
CA PRO A 424 -11.63 -7.95 22.59
C PRO A 424 -10.97 -9.27 22.16
N GLN A 425 -11.27 -10.35 22.89
CA GLN A 425 -10.68 -11.68 22.67
C GLN A 425 -10.97 -12.24 21.26
N TRP A 426 -12.12 -11.92 20.67
CA TRP A 426 -12.53 -12.40 19.34
C TRP A 426 -11.62 -11.90 18.21
N LEU A 427 -10.86 -10.81 18.42
CA LEU A 427 -9.87 -10.36 17.43
C LEU A 427 -8.78 -11.40 17.18
N GLY A 428 -8.39 -12.16 18.21
CA GLY A 428 -7.39 -13.23 18.07
C GLY A 428 -7.84 -14.26 17.03
N GLU A 429 -9.06 -14.76 17.17
CA GLU A 429 -9.64 -15.72 16.22
C GLU A 429 -9.79 -15.09 14.82
N MET A 430 -10.24 -13.84 14.73
CA MET A 430 -10.32 -13.11 13.46
C MET A 430 -8.95 -13.08 12.75
N TRP A 431 -7.86 -12.84 13.47
CA TRP A 431 -6.52 -12.84 12.87
C TRP A 431 -6.06 -14.21 12.40
N ASP A 432 -6.35 -15.25 13.17
CA ASP A 432 -6.03 -16.63 12.77
C ASP A 432 -6.78 -17.01 11.48
N LYS A 433 -8.06 -16.63 11.37
CA LYS A 433 -8.85 -16.82 10.15
C LYS A 433 -8.30 -16.02 8.97
N CYS A 434 -7.88 -14.77 9.19
CA CYS A 434 -7.28 -13.93 8.17
C CYS A 434 -5.99 -14.55 7.62
N ALA A 435 -5.08 -14.98 8.51
CA ALA A 435 -3.82 -15.60 8.14
C ALA A 435 -4.01 -16.90 7.36
N ALA A 436 -5.03 -17.69 7.70
CA ALA A 436 -5.38 -18.90 6.97
C ALA A 436 -6.00 -18.63 5.59
N ALA A 437 -6.88 -17.63 5.48
CA ALA A 437 -7.58 -17.30 4.24
C ALA A 437 -6.71 -16.52 3.24
N ALA A 438 -5.78 -15.71 3.74
CA ALA A 438 -4.91 -14.85 2.94
C ALA A 438 -3.50 -14.80 3.55
N SER A 439 -2.76 -15.90 3.49
CA SER A 439 -1.40 -16.01 4.03
C SER A 439 -0.41 -14.99 3.43
N SER A 440 -0.74 -14.46 2.26
CA SER A 440 -0.04 -13.39 1.56
C SER A 440 -0.20 -12.02 2.23
N VAL A 441 -1.27 -11.82 3.00
CA VAL A 441 -1.64 -10.52 3.53
C VAL A 441 -1.14 -10.40 4.96
N GLN A 442 -0.06 -9.66 5.13
CA GLN A 442 0.48 -9.39 6.46
C GLN A 442 -0.26 -8.21 7.10
N ILE A 443 -0.89 -8.49 8.24
CA ILE A 443 -1.46 -7.49 9.13
C ILE A 443 -0.44 -7.19 10.23
N ASP A 444 0.13 -6.00 10.20
CA ASP A 444 0.83 -5.43 11.35
C ASP A 444 -0.20 -5.03 12.41
N ARG A 445 0.01 -5.51 13.63
CA ARG A 445 -0.87 -5.31 14.79
C ARG A 445 -0.21 -4.46 15.87
N ASP A 446 1.02 -4.02 15.65
CA ASP A 446 1.74 -3.14 16.58
C ASP A 446 1.07 -1.76 16.57
N ALA A 447 0.54 -1.36 17.72
CA ALA A 447 -0.16 -0.08 17.91
C ALA A 447 0.69 1.14 17.54
N GLY A 448 2.03 1.06 17.62
CA GLY A 448 2.92 2.13 17.17
C GLY A 448 3.11 2.15 15.65
N LEU A 449 2.88 1.05 14.96
CA LEU A 449 3.12 0.93 13.52
C LEU A 449 1.84 0.99 12.68
N THR A 450 0.66 0.98 13.31
CA THR A 450 -0.60 1.02 12.58
C THR A 450 -0.79 2.33 11.82
N THR A 451 -1.34 2.23 10.60
CA THR A 451 -1.69 3.41 9.78
C THR A 451 -2.78 4.25 10.44
N VAL A 452 -3.81 3.59 11.00
CA VAL A 452 -4.85 4.22 11.81
C VAL A 452 -4.41 4.14 13.28
N PRO A 453 -4.30 5.26 14.00
CA PRO A 453 -4.04 5.22 15.43
C PRO A 453 -5.15 4.48 16.17
N ILE A 454 -4.77 3.56 17.04
CA ILE A 454 -5.73 2.85 17.90
C ILE A 454 -6.17 3.82 19.00
N THR A 455 -7.48 4.07 19.08
CA THR A 455 -8.09 5.01 20.03
C THR A 455 -9.02 4.29 20.99
N GLN A 456 -9.20 4.82 22.20
CA GLN A 456 -10.19 4.31 23.15
C GLN A 456 -11.61 4.87 22.91
N GLY A 457 -11.78 5.89 22.07
CA GLY A 457 -13.11 6.43 21.71
C GLY A 457 -13.59 7.55 22.65
N PRO A 458 -14.80 8.10 22.46
CA PRO A 458 -15.35 9.15 23.33
C PRO A 458 -15.90 8.54 24.62
N GLY A 459 -15.13 8.57 25.71
CA GLY A 459 -15.56 8.01 26.99
C GLY A 459 -14.38 7.69 27.89
N LYS A 460 -13.79 8.72 28.50
CA LYS A 460 -12.77 8.55 29.54
C LYS A 460 -13.43 8.37 30.91
N SER A 461 -12.70 7.77 31.86
CA SER A 461 -13.13 7.79 33.25
C SER A 461 -13.27 9.23 33.75
N ALA A 462 -14.30 9.52 34.55
CA ALA A 462 -14.52 10.85 35.12
C ALA A 462 -13.34 11.35 35.98
N THR A 463 -12.51 10.43 36.47
CA THR A 463 -11.34 10.73 37.30
C THR A 463 -10.05 10.91 36.50
N GLU A 464 -10.08 10.66 35.19
CA GLU A 464 -8.88 10.62 34.37
C GLU A 464 -8.55 11.98 33.74
N LEU A 465 -7.32 12.42 33.99
CA LEU A 465 -6.78 13.64 33.40
C LEU A 465 -6.46 13.40 31.93
N SER A 466 -6.85 14.35 31.08
CA SER A 466 -6.47 14.36 29.67
C SER A 466 -5.88 15.71 29.27
N THR A 467 -5.08 15.69 28.21
CA THR A 467 -4.55 16.88 27.53
C THR A 467 -4.74 16.70 26.03
N LEU A 468 -4.96 17.80 25.33
CA LEU A 468 -5.06 17.83 23.88
C LEU A 468 -3.79 18.40 23.29
N LEU A 469 -3.13 17.60 22.46
CA LEU A 469 -2.07 18.03 21.59
C LEU A 469 -2.66 18.52 20.28
N VAL A 470 -2.35 19.75 19.87
CA VAL A 470 -2.75 20.32 18.60
C VAL A 470 -1.50 20.49 17.73
N LEU A 471 -1.46 19.74 16.63
CA LEU A 471 -0.33 19.68 15.71
C LEU A 471 -0.66 20.43 14.42
N PHE A 472 0.22 21.36 14.06
CA PHE A 472 0.06 22.18 12.86
C PHE A 472 0.76 21.54 11.65
N PRO A 473 0.30 21.84 10.41
CA PRO A 473 0.94 21.37 9.18
C PRO A 473 2.47 21.55 9.15
N PRO A 474 3.25 20.54 8.71
CA PRO A 474 2.84 19.19 8.27
C PRO A 474 2.58 18.25 9.46
N ALA A 475 1.32 18.19 9.92
CA ALA A 475 0.92 17.63 11.19
C ALA A 475 1.04 16.09 11.25
N SER A 476 0.72 15.40 10.15
CA SER A 476 0.66 13.93 10.09
C SER A 476 1.98 13.24 10.44
N LYS A 477 3.12 13.85 10.08
CA LYS A 477 4.46 13.30 10.39
C LYS A 477 4.77 13.39 11.88
N GLY A 478 4.45 14.53 12.51
CA GLY A 478 4.58 14.72 13.95
C GLY A 478 3.64 13.80 14.72
N ALA A 479 2.38 13.70 14.29
CA ALA A 479 1.39 12.83 14.92
C ALA A 479 1.84 11.36 14.92
N LYS A 480 2.34 10.86 13.77
CA LYS A 480 2.83 9.48 13.67
C LYS A 480 3.99 9.19 14.62
N LYS A 481 4.92 10.13 14.80
CA LYS A 481 6.02 9.99 15.77
C LYS A 481 5.51 9.96 17.21
N ILE A 482 4.57 10.84 17.56
CA ILE A 482 4.00 10.88 18.91
C ILE A 482 3.24 9.58 19.21
N VAL A 483 2.39 9.12 18.29
CA VAL A 483 1.65 7.85 18.44
C VAL A 483 2.59 6.66 18.61
N ARG A 484 3.70 6.61 17.85
CA ARG A 484 4.76 5.60 18.04
C ARG A 484 5.41 5.68 19.42
N GLY A 485 5.72 6.88 19.88
CA GLY A 485 6.35 7.11 21.17
C GLY A 485 5.50 6.66 22.35
N LEU A 486 4.16 6.62 22.22
CA LEU A 486 3.25 6.13 23.27
C LEU A 486 3.55 4.68 23.69
N ALA A 487 4.16 3.87 22.81
CA ALA A 487 4.56 2.50 23.17
C ALA A 487 5.55 2.45 24.36
N ALA A 488 6.30 3.53 24.60
CA ALA A 488 7.20 3.64 25.74
C ALA A 488 6.48 4.02 27.06
N TYR A 489 5.19 4.39 27.00
CA TYR A 489 4.43 4.93 28.12
C TYR A 489 3.09 4.20 28.32
N PRO A 490 3.09 2.96 28.88
CA PRO A 490 1.86 2.16 29.03
C PRO A 490 0.77 2.77 29.91
N SER A 491 1.12 3.76 30.76
CA SER A 491 0.17 4.50 31.60
C SER A 491 -0.61 5.58 30.84
N ILE A 492 -0.20 5.91 29.61
CA ILE A 492 -0.85 6.88 28.74
C ILE A 492 -1.47 6.15 27.56
N HIS A 493 -2.69 6.54 27.22
CA HIS A 493 -3.36 6.03 26.04
C HIS A 493 -3.91 7.17 25.17
N LEU A 494 -4.11 6.85 23.91
CA LEU A 494 -4.71 7.74 22.93
C LEU A 494 -6.24 7.64 23.05
N GLN A 495 -6.86 8.69 23.58
CA GLN A 495 -8.31 8.72 23.78
C GLN A 495 -9.01 8.91 22.43
N GLN A 496 -8.68 9.98 21.70
CA GLN A 496 -9.26 10.32 20.42
C GLN A 496 -8.26 11.07 19.54
N THR A 497 -8.51 11.05 18.24
CA THR A 497 -7.83 11.90 17.27
C THR A 497 -8.83 12.61 16.39
N ARG A 498 -8.46 13.79 15.88
CA ARG A 498 -9.17 14.46 14.79
C ARG A 498 -8.18 15.08 13.83
N ALA A 499 -8.61 15.32 12.61
CA ALA A 499 -7.91 16.18 11.67
C ALA A 499 -8.91 17.06 10.92
N HIS A 500 -8.58 18.34 10.79
CA HIS A 500 -9.42 19.27 10.04
C HIS A 500 -8.63 20.52 9.64
N THR A 501 -9.05 21.19 8.57
CA THR A 501 -8.56 22.53 8.24
C THR A 501 -9.13 23.54 9.25
N MET A 502 -8.33 24.50 9.69
CA MET A 502 -8.77 25.55 10.62
C MET A 502 -8.41 26.92 10.07
N SER A 503 -9.27 27.91 10.31
CA SER A 503 -8.95 29.31 10.04
C SER A 503 -8.21 29.94 11.23
N PRO A 504 -7.46 31.04 11.03
CA PRO A 504 -6.89 31.82 12.13
C PRO A 504 -7.95 32.26 13.16
N ASP A 505 -9.16 32.61 12.69
CA ASP A 505 -10.28 33.02 13.54
C ASP A 505 -10.79 31.86 14.40
N ASP A 506 -10.78 30.63 13.88
CA ASP A 506 -11.12 29.44 14.67
C ASP A 506 -10.13 29.25 15.83
N LEU A 507 -8.84 29.47 15.59
CA LEU A 507 -7.83 29.38 16.64
C LEU A 507 -7.98 30.51 17.66
N ASP A 508 -8.24 31.74 17.23
CA ASP A 508 -8.46 32.85 18.16
C ASP A 508 -9.65 32.59 19.10
N ARG A 509 -10.69 31.94 18.58
CA ARG A 509 -11.88 31.56 19.34
C ARG A 509 -11.65 30.36 20.25
N LEU A 510 -10.99 29.30 19.76
CA LEU A 510 -10.89 28.02 20.46
C LEU A 510 -9.64 27.90 21.34
N MET A 511 -8.55 28.56 20.95
CA MET A 511 -7.24 28.51 21.60
C MET A 511 -6.60 29.92 21.62
N PRO A 512 -7.16 30.85 22.42
CA PRO A 512 -6.61 32.19 22.51
C PRO A 512 -5.14 32.15 22.98
N GLY A 513 -4.25 32.83 22.25
CA GLY A 513 -2.82 32.89 22.55
C GLY A 513 -1.90 32.12 21.60
N VAL A 514 -2.45 31.43 20.60
CA VAL A 514 -1.65 30.86 19.50
C VAL A 514 -0.99 31.99 18.69
N ASP A 515 0.33 31.92 18.51
CA ASP A 515 1.09 32.98 17.85
C ASP A 515 0.86 33.05 16.33
N ALA A 516 1.34 34.14 15.71
CA ALA A 516 1.21 34.38 14.28
C ALA A 516 1.95 33.34 13.40
N GLN A 517 3.02 32.73 13.91
CA GLN A 517 3.80 31.74 13.18
C GLN A 517 3.00 30.45 13.01
N HIS A 518 2.36 29.96 14.08
CA HIS A 518 1.48 28.80 14.03
C HIS A 518 0.27 29.05 13.11
N LYS A 519 -0.36 30.23 13.22
CA LYS A 519 -1.48 30.61 12.35
C LYS A 519 -1.11 30.63 10.87
N ALA A 520 0.11 31.04 10.51
CA ALA A 520 0.58 31.03 9.13
C ALA A 520 0.67 29.61 8.55
N MET A 521 0.91 28.60 9.37
CA MET A 521 1.01 27.20 8.94
C MET A 521 -0.32 26.56 8.55
N LEU A 522 -1.45 27.12 9.00
CA LEU A 522 -2.78 26.63 8.65
C LEU A 522 -3.02 26.57 7.13
N SER A 523 -2.36 27.45 6.38
CA SER A 523 -2.43 27.47 4.91
C SER A 523 -1.80 26.24 4.23
N GLN A 524 -1.01 25.45 4.97
CA GLN A 524 -0.23 24.34 4.42
C GLN A 524 -0.93 22.97 4.57
N GLY A 525 -2.07 22.89 5.25
CA GLY A 525 -2.83 21.65 5.39
C GLY A 525 -3.71 21.58 6.62
N GLU A 526 -4.06 20.36 7.02
CA GLU A 526 -4.91 20.09 8.18
C GLU A 526 -4.14 20.15 9.50
N VAL A 527 -4.82 20.65 10.53
CA VAL A 527 -4.41 20.49 11.92
C VAL A 527 -4.81 19.09 12.37
N VAL A 528 -3.92 18.39 13.09
CA VAL A 528 -4.22 17.10 13.72
C VAL A 528 -4.28 17.29 15.23
N THR A 529 -5.30 16.74 15.89
CA THR A 529 -5.37 16.70 17.35
C THR A 529 -5.20 15.28 17.87
N LEU A 530 -4.49 15.15 18.99
CA LEU A 530 -4.35 13.91 19.75
C LEU A 530 -4.78 14.19 21.19
N GLU A 531 -5.89 13.60 21.63
CA GLU A 531 -6.26 13.61 23.04
C GLU A 531 -5.55 12.45 23.74
N LEU A 532 -4.64 12.79 24.65
CA LEU A 532 -3.93 11.83 25.49
C LEU A 532 -4.56 11.82 26.89
N ALA A 533 -4.71 10.63 27.47
CA ALA A 533 -5.27 10.45 28.80
C ALA A 533 -4.41 9.47 29.61
N GLY A 534 -4.32 9.71 30.91
CA GLY A 534 -3.61 8.84 31.85
C GLY A 534 -2.83 9.57 32.95
N GLU A 535 -2.14 8.79 33.79
CA GLU A 535 -1.34 9.32 34.89
C GLU A 535 -0.05 9.99 34.39
N GLY A 536 0.21 11.23 34.82
CA GLY A 536 1.40 11.98 34.41
C GLY A 536 1.36 12.52 32.97
N VAL A 537 0.16 12.56 32.37
CA VAL A 537 -0.03 12.88 30.94
C VAL A 537 0.64 14.18 30.48
N GLU A 538 0.73 15.20 31.33
CA GLU A 538 1.35 16.48 30.97
C GLU A 538 2.84 16.35 30.64
N ALA A 539 3.60 15.77 31.56
CA ALA A 539 5.05 15.63 31.44
C ALA A 539 5.41 14.68 30.30
N ILE A 540 4.62 13.62 30.12
CA ILE A 540 4.81 12.65 29.04
C ILE A 540 4.47 13.28 27.68
N ALA A 541 3.37 14.03 27.58
CA ALA A 541 3.03 14.73 26.35
C ALA A 541 4.12 15.75 25.95
N GLN A 542 4.68 16.47 26.93
CA GLN A 542 5.81 17.37 26.69
C GLN A 542 7.07 16.62 26.21
N ALA A 543 7.41 15.48 26.81
CA ALA A 543 8.54 14.66 26.38
C ALA A 543 8.35 14.12 24.95
N LEU A 544 7.17 13.58 24.63
CA LEU A 544 6.84 13.10 23.28
C LEU A 544 6.94 14.20 22.22
N VAL A 545 6.51 15.41 22.57
CA VAL A 545 6.63 16.60 21.72
C VAL A 545 8.09 16.98 21.48
N GLN A 546 8.92 16.97 22.52
CA GLN A 546 10.36 17.26 22.41
C GLN A 546 11.07 16.25 21.52
N ASP A 547 10.78 14.95 21.71
CA ASP A 547 11.39 13.86 20.94
C ASP A 547 10.94 13.85 19.47
N ALA A 548 9.69 14.24 19.19
CA ALA A 548 9.17 14.25 17.83
C ALA A 548 9.88 15.27 16.92
N GLY A 549 10.37 16.38 17.47
CA GLY A 549 10.85 17.55 16.71
C GLY A 549 9.72 18.28 15.96
N SER A 550 9.92 19.55 15.63
CA SER A 550 8.85 20.47 15.14
C SER A 550 8.08 19.94 13.91
N PRO A 551 6.73 20.01 13.89
CA PRO A 551 5.93 21.24 13.72
C PRO A 551 5.56 21.92 15.05
N PRO A 552 5.04 23.16 15.05
CA PRO A 552 4.85 23.90 16.28
C PRO A 552 3.54 23.40 16.93
N PHE A 553 3.62 22.97 18.19
CA PHE A 553 2.52 22.29 18.89
C PHE A 553 1.91 23.19 19.94
N CYS A 554 0.61 23.07 20.16
CA CYS A 554 -0.05 23.69 21.29
C CYS A 554 -0.64 22.61 22.19
N LEU A 555 -0.25 22.62 23.47
CA LEU A 555 -0.81 21.77 24.52
C LEU A 555 -1.94 22.52 25.21
N SER A 556 -3.12 21.90 25.32
CA SER A 556 -4.15 22.43 26.22
C SER A 556 -3.72 22.21 27.68
N PRO A 557 -4.08 23.12 28.60
CA PRO A 557 -3.93 22.86 30.03
C PRO A 557 -4.60 21.53 30.41
N VAL A 558 -3.94 20.74 31.25
CA VAL A 558 -4.43 19.43 31.69
C VAL A 558 -5.79 19.57 32.36
N GLY A 559 -6.72 18.68 32.02
CA GLY A 559 -8.05 18.67 32.61
C GLY A 559 -8.98 19.78 32.10
N ASN A 560 -8.53 20.65 31.17
CA ASN A 560 -9.38 21.65 30.54
C ASN A 560 -10.32 21.03 29.50
N THR A 561 -11.26 20.25 29.99
CA THR A 561 -12.22 19.46 29.20
C THR A 561 -13.12 20.37 28.34
N GLN A 562 -13.29 21.65 28.72
CA GLN A 562 -14.05 22.62 27.93
C GLN A 562 -13.38 22.92 26.58
N ILE A 563 -12.07 23.18 26.57
CA ILE A 563 -11.32 23.45 25.33
C ILE A 563 -11.30 22.19 24.44
N ILE A 564 -11.06 21.02 25.04
CA ILE A 564 -11.05 19.74 24.32
C ILE A 564 -12.39 19.52 23.62
N ASN A 565 -13.49 19.65 24.37
CA ASN A 565 -14.84 19.48 23.84
C ASN A 565 -15.17 20.54 22.78
N ALA A 566 -14.74 21.79 22.95
CA ALA A 566 -14.97 22.85 21.98
C ALA A 566 -14.27 22.58 20.64
N ILE A 567 -13.01 22.14 20.68
CA ILE A 567 -12.23 21.81 19.47
C ILE A 567 -12.81 20.58 18.77
N HIS A 568 -13.08 19.50 19.52
CA HIS A 568 -13.71 18.31 18.94
C HIS A 568 -15.09 18.63 18.36
N SER A 569 -15.91 19.45 19.03
CA SER A 569 -17.22 19.87 18.51
C SER A 569 -17.10 20.72 17.24
N HIS A 570 -16.13 21.63 17.17
CA HIS A 570 -15.85 22.41 15.96
C HIS A 570 -15.48 21.52 14.79
N MET A 571 -14.53 20.59 15.00
CA MET A 571 -14.08 19.64 13.96
C MET A 571 -15.20 18.69 13.53
N ASP A 572 -15.99 18.17 14.47
CA ASP A 572 -17.14 17.31 14.19
C ASP A 572 -18.25 18.05 13.40
N THR A 573 -18.43 19.36 13.63
CA THR A 573 -19.45 20.17 12.94
C THR A 573 -19.00 20.54 11.54
N ALA A 574 -17.73 20.93 11.38
CA ALA A 574 -17.18 21.33 10.11
C ALA A 574 -17.03 20.14 9.14
N MET A 575 -16.98 18.91 9.64
CA MET A 575 -17.08 17.68 8.83
C MET A 575 -18.49 17.32 8.36
N LYS A 576 -19.55 17.87 8.97
CA LYS A 576 -20.95 17.57 8.61
C LYS A 576 -21.48 18.44 7.47
N ILE A 577 -20.75 19.50 7.13
CA ILE A 577 -21.02 20.45 6.03
C ILE A 577 -20.17 20.03 4.84
#